data_AF-A0A960E7G2-F1
#
_entry.id   AF-A0A960E7G2-F1
#
_cell.length_a   1.000
_cell.length_b   1.000
_cell.length_c   1.000
_cell.angle_alpha   90.00
_cell.angle_beta   90.00
_cell.angle_gamma   90.00
#
_symmetry.space_group_name_H-M   'P 1'
#
loop_
_entity.id
_entity.type
_entity.pdbx_description
1 polymer ?
#
loop_
_entity_poly.entity_id
_entity_poly.type
_entity_poly.pdbx_seq_one_letter_code
_entity_poly.pdbx_strand_id
1 'polypeptide(L)'
;AGLDLVEHQYYFSSRAHRAFDASHYLGVGNLVSRKLTGRWVPHPAVGRAFERWLRRYAEEPVPQPTGAYQFVRAVRVDEEGGGPA
;
A
#
# COMPACT_ATOMS: atom_id res chain seq x y z
N ALA A 1 31.82 1.35 -8.27
CA ALA A 1 30.96 1.24 -7.05
C ALA A 1 29.61 0.64 -7.41
N GLY A 2 29.24 -0.47 -6.76
CA GLY A 2 27.98 -1.20 -7.00
C GLY A 2 27.01 -1.13 -5.82
N LEU A 3 25.82 -1.70 -5.99
CA LEU A 3 24.86 -1.95 -4.92
C LEU A 3 24.66 -3.47 -4.79
N ASP A 4 24.75 -3.98 -3.57
CA ASP A 4 24.41 -5.37 -3.24
C ASP A 4 23.02 -5.44 -2.60
N LEU A 5 22.17 -6.30 -3.13
CA LEU A 5 20.80 -6.47 -2.67
C LEU A 5 20.78 -7.46 -1.51
N VAL A 6 20.57 -6.97 -0.29
CA VAL A 6 20.63 -7.79 0.92
C VAL A 6 19.25 -8.24 1.42
N GLU A 7 18.19 -7.55 1.01
CA GLU A 7 16.82 -7.90 1.38
C GLU A 7 15.85 -7.54 0.28
N HIS A 8 14.94 -8.47 -0.01
CA HIS A 8 13.84 -8.29 -0.96
C HIS A 8 12.62 -9.07 -0.50
N GLN A 9 11.48 -8.38 -0.43
CA GLN A 9 10.22 -9.02 -0.11
C GLN A 9 9.03 -8.28 -0.70
N TYR A 10 7.97 -9.01 -1.05
CA TYR A 10 6.67 -8.40 -1.32
C TYR A 10 5.94 -8.16 0.00
N TYR A 11 5.35 -6.98 0.15
CA TYR A 11 4.56 -6.66 1.35
C TYR A 11 3.08 -6.37 1.04
N PHE A 12 2.72 -6.34 -0.25
CA PHE A 12 1.38 -5.95 -0.68
C PHE A 12 0.83 -6.96 -1.68
N SER A 13 -0.15 -7.75 -1.25
CA SER A 13 -0.71 -8.80 -2.09
C SER A 13 -1.43 -8.21 -3.31
N SER A 14 -1.57 -9.01 -4.37
CA SER A 14 -2.37 -8.60 -5.54
C SER A 14 -3.84 -8.33 -5.19
N ARG A 15 -4.35 -8.96 -4.11
CA ARG A 15 -5.72 -8.77 -3.64
C ARG A 15 -5.88 -7.42 -2.94
N ALA A 16 -4.92 -7.05 -2.09
CA ALA A 16 -4.86 -5.73 -1.47
C ALA A 16 -4.74 -4.64 -2.53
N HIS A 17 -3.97 -4.86 -3.59
CA HIS A 17 -3.84 -3.93 -4.71
C HIS A 17 -5.14 -3.69 -5.45
N ARG A 18 -5.88 -4.76 -5.81
CA ARG A 18 -7.20 -4.60 -6.44
C ARG A 18 -8.20 -3.86 -5.55
N ALA A 19 -8.16 -4.08 -4.23
CA ALA A 19 -9.01 -3.35 -3.30
C ALA A 19 -8.64 -1.87 -3.20
N PHE A 20 -7.35 -1.56 -3.25
CA PHE A 20 -6.84 -0.19 -3.34
C PHE A 20 -7.28 0.49 -4.64
N ASP A 21 -7.18 -0.19 -5.78
CA ASP A 21 -7.67 0.33 -7.06
C ASP A 21 -9.17 0.65 -6.98
N ALA A 22 -9.96 -0.27 -6.43
CA ALA A 22 -11.40 -0.08 -6.24
C ALA A 22 -11.73 1.11 -5.32
N SER A 23 -10.85 1.45 -4.37
CA SER A 23 -11.07 2.57 -3.46
C SER A 23 -11.13 3.94 -4.15
N HIS A 24 -10.53 4.08 -5.34
CA HIS A 24 -10.60 5.32 -6.13
C HIS A 24 -12.04 5.69 -6.51
N TYR A 25 -12.90 4.68 -6.71
CA TYR A 25 -14.30 4.91 -7.06
C TYR A 25 -15.12 5.50 -5.90
N LEU A 26 -14.62 5.47 -4.66
CA LEU A 26 -15.26 6.15 -3.53
C LEU A 26 -15.24 7.67 -3.68
N GLY A 27 -14.25 8.20 -4.41
CA GLY A 27 -14.19 9.62 -4.77
C GLY A 27 -15.43 10.08 -5.55
N VAL A 28 -16.04 9.17 -6.34
CA VAL A 28 -17.28 9.45 -7.06
C VAL A 28 -18.44 9.69 -6.08
N GLY A 29 -18.59 8.84 -5.06
CA GLY A 29 -19.61 9.01 -4.03
C GLY A 29 -19.43 10.31 -3.25
N ASN A 30 -18.19 10.66 -2.89
CA ASN A 30 -17.86 11.92 -2.22
C ASN A 30 -18.15 13.14 -3.10
N LEU A 31 -17.87 13.04 -4.41
CA LEU A 31 -18.19 14.11 -5.37
C LEU A 31 -19.69 14.33 -5.50
N VAL A 32 -20.47 13.24 -5.58
CA VAL A 32 -21.93 13.31 -5.57
C VAL A 32 -22.42 13.95 -4.27
N SER A 33 -21.90 13.52 -3.11
CA SER A 33 -22.21 14.14 -1.81
C SER A 33 -21.90 15.63 -1.80
N ARG A 34 -20.74 16.05 -2.32
CA ARG A 34 -20.34 17.46 -2.39
C ARG A 34 -21.30 18.26 -3.25
N LYS A 35 -21.73 17.72 -4.39
CA LYS A 35 -22.70 18.36 -5.29
C LYS A 35 -24.09 18.50 -4.67
N LEU A 36 -24.56 17.49 -3.91
CA LEU A 36 -25.91 17.48 -3.35
C LEU A 36 -26.03 18.18 -2.00
N THR A 37 -25.00 18.10 -1.15
CA THR A 37 -25.06 18.53 0.26
C THR A 37 -24.02 19.59 0.62
N GLY A 38 -23.12 19.94 -0.31
CA GLY A 38 -21.97 20.80 -0.02
C GLY A 38 -20.88 20.12 0.81
N ARG A 39 -21.05 18.87 1.24
CA ARG A 39 -20.08 18.14 2.08
C ARG A 39 -19.43 17.00 1.29
N TRP A 40 -18.10 16.90 1.38
CA TRP A 40 -17.35 15.81 0.75
C TRP A 40 -17.62 14.45 1.39
N VAL A 41 -17.79 14.42 2.71
CA VAL A 41 -18.13 13.20 3.45
C VAL A 41 -19.54 13.38 4.01
N PRO A 42 -20.54 12.60 3.54
CA PRO A 42 -21.92 12.78 3.95
C PRO A 42 -22.13 12.41 5.43
N HIS A 43 -21.44 11.38 5.92
CA HIS A 43 -21.53 10.94 7.31
C HIS A 43 -20.24 10.20 7.76
N PRO A 44 -19.76 10.39 9.02
CA PRO A 44 -18.54 9.71 9.52
C PRO A 44 -18.58 8.18 9.45
N ALA A 45 -19.78 7.58 9.48
CA ALA A 45 -19.93 6.13 9.38
C ALA A 45 -19.44 5.56 8.05
N VAL A 46 -19.43 6.35 6.96
CA VAL A 46 -18.91 5.91 5.66
C VAL A 46 -17.41 5.61 5.76
N GLY A 47 -16.65 6.49 6.42
CA GLY A 47 -15.22 6.27 6.67
C GLY A 47 -14.96 5.03 7.51
N ARG A 48 -15.74 4.80 8.57
CA ARG A 48 -15.64 3.59 9.41
C ARG A 48 -15.97 2.31 8.65
N ALA A 49 -17.00 2.33 7.80
CA ALA A 49 -17.36 1.17 6.98
C ALA A 49 -16.25 0.84 5.97
N PHE A 50 -15.67 1.87 5.35
CA PHE A 50 -14.56 1.74 4.42
C PHE A 50 -13.29 1.22 5.09
N GLU A 51 -12.94 1.77 6.25
CA GLU A 51 -11.80 1.32 7.05
C GLU A 51 -11.97 -0.14 7.47
N ARG A 52 -13.14 -0.54 7.96
CA ARG A 52 -13.45 -1.95 8.28
C ARG A 52 -13.33 -2.86 7.05
N TRP A 53 -13.75 -2.40 5.87
CA TRP A 53 -13.62 -3.15 4.62
C TRP A 53 -12.16 -3.36 4.20
N LEU A 54 -11.32 -2.34 4.39
CA LEU A 54 -9.90 -2.38 4.04
C LEU A 54 -9.02 -3.10 5.08
N ARG A 55 -9.43 -3.10 6.35
CA ARG A 55 -8.66 -3.64 7.47
C ARG A 55 -8.14 -5.06 7.25
N ARG A 56 -8.97 -5.93 6.67
CA ARG A 56 -8.60 -7.31 6.30
C ARG A 56 -7.46 -7.43 5.28
N TYR A 57 -7.15 -6.37 4.54
CA TYR A 57 -6.01 -6.32 3.60
C TYR A 57 -4.77 -5.74 4.29
N ALA A 58 -4.96 -4.78 5.20
CA ALA A 58 -3.88 -4.21 6.00
C ALA A 58 -3.32 -5.22 7.02
N GLU A 59 -4.16 -6.12 7.52
CA GLU A 59 -3.80 -7.18 8.48
C GLU A 59 -3.31 -8.47 7.80
N GLU A 60 -3.11 -8.47 6.47
CA GLU A 60 -2.50 -9.63 5.78
C GLU A 60 -1.07 -9.87 6.29
N PRO A 61 -0.64 -11.14 6.44
CA PRO A 61 0.71 -11.46 6.91
C PRO A 61 1.76 -11.04 5.88
N VAL A 62 2.88 -10.50 6.35
CA VAL A 62 4.06 -10.15 5.53
C VAL A 62 5.19 -11.13 5.88
N PRO A 63 6.02 -11.60 4.93
CA PRO A 63 6.02 -11.26 3.50
C PRO A 63 4.95 -12.01 2.69
N GLN A 64 4.57 -11.39 1.57
CA GLN A 64 3.68 -11.99 0.58
C GLN A 64 4.49 -12.87 -0.38
N PRO A 65 4.00 -14.04 -0.81
CA PRO A 65 4.68 -14.87 -1.80
C PRO A 65 4.82 -14.16 -3.15
N THR A 66 3.81 -13.38 -3.53
CA THR A 66 3.78 -12.53 -4.73
C THR A 66 2.98 -11.27 -4.40
N GLY A 67 3.34 -10.14 -5.00
CA GLY A 67 2.69 -8.88 -4.69
C GLY A 67 2.95 -7.80 -5.71
N ALA A 68 2.20 -6.71 -5.60
CA ALA A 68 2.36 -5.56 -6.48
C ALA A 68 3.45 -4.60 -5.99
N TYR A 69 3.74 -4.59 -4.68
CA TYR A 69 4.70 -3.68 -4.06
C TYR A 69 5.75 -4.46 -3.29
N GLN A 70 6.96 -3.94 -3.34
CA GLN A 70 8.17 -4.60 -2.86
C GLN A 70 8.89 -3.68 -1.88
N PHE A 71 9.47 -4.28 -0.84
CA PHE A 71 10.47 -3.65 0.00
C PHE A 71 11.83 -4.18 -0.42
N VAL A 72 12.78 -3.28 -0.65
CA VAL A 72 14.12 -3.57 -1.16
C VAL A 72 15.13 -2.84 -0.29
N ARG A 73 16.10 -3.58 0.26
CA ARG A 73 17.26 -3.00 0.95
C ARG A 73 18.53 -3.38 0.22
N ALA A 74 19.29 -2.36 -0.18
CA ALA A 74 20.59 -2.54 -0.82
C ALA A 74 21.67 -1.78 -0.03
N VAL A 75 22.89 -2.32 -0.04
CA VAL A 75 24.07 -1.70 0.55
C VAL A 75 25.06 -1.36 -0.55
N ARG A 76 25.88 -0.32 -0.33
CA ARG A 76 26.93 0.03 -1.28
C ARG A 76 28.05 -1.00 -1.20
N VAL A 77 28.58 -1.39 -2.36
CA VAL A 77 29.79 -2.20 -2.48
C VAL A 77 30.91 -1.30 -2.96
N ASP A 78 31.94 -1.19 -2.13
CA ASP A 78 33.19 -0.53 -2.49
C ASP A 78 34.14 -1.56 -3.12
N GLU A 79 34.91 -1.14 -4.12
CA GLU A 79 35.69 -2.02 -5.02
C GLU A 79 36.91 -2.69 -4.36
N GLU A 80 37.15 -2.46 -3.07
CA GLU A 80 38.23 -3.07 -2.30
C GLU A 80 37.63 -3.89 -1.16
N GLY A 81 37.86 -5.20 -1.21
CA GLY A 81 37.08 -6.18 -0.45
C GLY A 81 37.09 -5.97 1.07
N GLY A 82 35.92 -6.15 1.68
CA GLY A 82 35.84 -6.43 3.11
C GLY A 82 34.57 -5.93 3.78
N GLY A 83 33.56 -6.80 3.86
CA GLY A 83 32.56 -6.82 4.94
C GLY A 83 31.60 -5.62 5.04
N PRO A 84 30.42 -5.81 5.68
CA PRO A 84 29.48 -4.71 5.88
C PRO A 84 30.05 -3.70 6.88
N ALA A 85 29.99 -2.41 6.51
CA ALA A 85 30.23 -1.26 7.37
C ALA A 85 29.12 -1.06 8.41
#